data_AF-A0A7W0UIL4-F1
#
_entry.id   AF-A0A7W0UIL4-F1
#
_cell.length_a   1.000
_cell.length_b   1.000
_cell.length_c   1.000
_cell.angle_alpha   90.00
_cell.angle_beta   90.00
_cell.angle_gamma   90.00
#
_symmetry.space_group_name_H-M   'P 1'
#
loop_
_entity.id
_entity.type
_entity.pdbx_description
1 polymer ?
#
loop_
_entity_poly.entity_id
_entity_poly.type
_entity_poly.pdbx_seq_one_letter_code
_entity_poly.pdbx_strand_id
1 'polypeptide(L)'
;MSDHNVSARVWAGGALLGVPLASAFHFGWWLPLHLALLGAASQAIVGGQLMFSATLGLARGPSRSTTLIQLALLNVGAALVIGGRMWDSRGAFALGATIFASVIGWVMWQVDRLWRRSVNRRFAITGTFYRLAGASILIGATIGAALGIGAFDDASSYLERRSVHMALNVLGWAGLTVVGTAITLLPTILHVRAPKLRAVRAAPWLMSGGLALLATG
;
A
#
# COMPACT_ATOMS: atom_id res chain seq x y z
N MET A 1 -3.17 -0.79 -23.82
CA MET A 1 -3.31 -0.29 -22.44
C MET A 1 -3.42 -1.49 -21.53
N SER A 2 -2.62 -1.58 -20.47
CA SER A 2 -2.56 -2.76 -19.61
C SER A 2 -3.78 -2.86 -18.69
N ASP A 3 -4.37 -4.05 -18.60
CA ASP A 3 -5.65 -4.35 -17.93
C ASP A 3 -5.72 -3.91 -16.45
N HIS A 4 -4.57 -3.69 -15.80
CA HIS A 4 -4.47 -3.24 -14.41
C HIS A 4 -4.89 -1.78 -14.17
N ASN A 5 -5.02 -0.97 -15.22
CA ASN A 5 -5.43 0.43 -15.07
C ASN A 5 -6.94 0.61 -14.94
N VAL A 6 -7.75 -0.37 -15.34
CA VAL A 6 -9.22 -0.24 -15.34
C VAL A 6 -9.77 -0.28 -13.92
N SER A 7 -9.43 -1.29 -13.12
CA SER A 7 -10.00 -1.39 -11.77
C SER A 7 -9.46 -0.31 -10.82
N ALA A 8 -8.22 0.16 -10.99
CA ALA A 8 -7.72 1.30 -10.23
C ALA A 8 -8.54 2.58 -10.51
N ARG A 9 -8.95 2.79 -11.77
CA ARG A 9 -9.84 3.89 -12.15
C ARG A 9 -11.26 3.70 -11.61
N VAL A 10 -11.77 2.47 -11.58
CA VAL A 10 -13.08 2.16 -10.97
C VAL A 10 -13.06 2.54 -9.48
N TRP A 11 -12.03 2.12 -8.74
CA TRP A 11 -11.86 2.51 -7.34
C TRP A 11 -11.73 4.02 -7.16
N ALA A 12 -10.91 4.69 -7.98
CA ALA A 12 -10.75 6.13 -7.92
C ALA A 12 -12.06 6.87 -8.24
N GLY A 13 -12.81 6.40 -9.24
CA GLY A 13 -14.13 6.93 -9.58
C GLY A 13 -15.11 6.76 -8.42
N GLY A 14 -15.16 5.56 -7.82
CA GLY A 14 -15.97 5.31 -6.63
C GLY A 14 -15.57 6.20 -5.45
N ALA A 15 -14.28 6.40 -5.22
CA ALA A 15 -13.79 7.30 -4.18
C ALA A 15 -14.26 8.74 -4.40
N LEU A 16 -14.10 9.26 -5.62
CA LEU A 16 -14.53 10.62 -6.00
C LEU A 16 -16.04 10.80 -5.87
N LEU A 17 -16.83 9.81 -6.30
CA LEU A 17 -18.28 9.82 -6.15
C LEU A 17 -18.71 9.71 -4.68
N GLY A 18 -17.91 9.05 -3.84
CA GLY A 18 -18.16 8.93 -2.40
C GLY A 18 -17.91 10.22 -1.61
N VAL A 19 -17.05 11.14 -2.10
CA VAL A 19 -16.73 12.41 -1.42
C VAL A 19 -17.95 13.28 -1.13
N PRO A 20 -18.80 13.66 -2.11
CA PRO A 20 -19.97 14.50 -1.84
C PRO A 20 -21.01 13.82 -0.93
N LEU A 21 -20.96 12.49 -0.84
CA LEU A 21 -21.88 11.69 -0.04
C LEU A 21 -21.33 11.36 1.35
N ALA A 22 -20.08 11.75 1.65
CA ALA A 22 -19.43 11.41 2.91
C ALA A 22 -20.19 11.97 4.12
N SER A 23 -20.78 13.16 4.03
CA SER A 23 -21.61 13.73 5.09
C SER A 23 -23.01 13.11 5.19
N ALA A 24 -23.48 12.46 4.13
CA ALA A 24 -24.82 11.87 4.05
C ALA A 24 -24.88 10.41 4.52
N PHE A 25 -23.75 9.70 4.52
CA PHE A 25 -23.67 8.31 4.96
C PHE A 25 -23.12 8.17 6.37
N HIS A 26 -23.63 7.18 7.10
CA HIS A 26 -23.18 6.78 8.44
C HIS A 26 -21.67 6.46 8.51
N PHE A 27 -21.04 6.16 7.37
CA PHE A 27 -19.62 5.81 7.27
C PHE A 27 -18.70 7.04 7.13
N GLY A 28 -19.23 8.25 6.91
CA GLY A 28 -18.40 9.44 6.84
C GLY A 28 -17.32 9.38 5.74
N TRP A 29 -16.15 9.92 6.07
CA TRP A 29 -14.95 9.84 5.24
C TRP A 29 -14.34 8.45 5.11
N TRP A 30 -14.78 7.47 5.91
CA TRP A 30 -14.22 6.12 5.89
C TRP A 30 -14.32 5.50 4.49
N LEU A 31 -15.49 5.59 3.86
CA LEU A 31 -15.76 4.97 2.56
C LEU A 31 -14.89 5.56 1.43
N PRO A 32 -14.94 6.87 1.13
CA PRO A 32 -14.12 7.44 0.06
C PRO A 32 -12.61 7.26 0.31
N LEU A 33 -12.15 7.31 1.58
CA LEU A 33 -10.75 7.07 1.91
C LEU A 33 -10.33 5.62 1.65
N HIS A 34 -11.16 4.63 2.00
CA HIS A 34 -10.82 3.22 1.75
C HIS A 34 -10.91 2.89 0.26
N LEU A 35 -11.89 3.42 -0.47
CA LEU A 35 -11.95 3.28 -1.93
C LEU A 35 -10.68 3.83 -2.59
N ALA A 36 -10.21 5.00 -2.15
CA ALA A 36 -8.99 5.62 -2.67
C ALA A 36 -7.72 4.85 -2.27
N LEU A 37 -7.54 4.52 -0.98
CA LEU A 37 -6.27 3.98 -0.46
C LEU A 37 -6.19 2.45 -0.56
N LEU A 38 -7.23 1.74 -0.12
CA LEU A 38 -7.28 0.27 -0.16
C LEU A 38 -7.49 -0.23 -1.59
N GLY A 39 -8.35 0.45 -2.36
CA GLY A 39 -8.62 0.12 -3.76
C GLY A 39 -7.56 0.71 -4.71
N ALA A 40 -7.73 1.98 -5.06
CA ALA A 40 -6.99 2.60 -6.17
C ALA A 40 -5.48 2.67 -5.92
N ALA A 41 -5.07 3.20 -4.77
CA ALA A 41 -3.66 3.42 -4.45
C ALA A 41 -2.93 2.09 -4.26
N SER A 42 -3.46 1.16 -3.47
CA SER A 42 -2.81 -0.14 -3.25
C SER A 42 -2.69 -0.95 -4.53
N GLN A 43 -3.69 -0.90 -5.42
CA GLN A 43 -3.58 -1.52 -6.73
C GLN A 43 -2.47 -0.89 -7.58
N ALA A 44 -2.42 0.44 -7.66
CA ALA A 44 -1.38 1.15 -8.41
C ALA A 44 0.01 0.89 -7.84
N ILE A 45 0.14 0.87 -6.50
CA ILE A 45 1.38 0.60 -5.79
C ILE A 45 1.85 -0.83 -6.08
N VAL A 46 1.00 -1.85 -5.92
CA VAL A 46 1.40 -3.26 -6.16
C VAL A 46 1.85 -3.46 -7.61
N GLY A 47 1.07 -2.97 -8.58
CA GLY A 47 1.44 -3.06 -10.00
C GLY A 47 2.74 -2.31 -10.30
N GLY A 48 2.87 -1.09 -9.78
CA GLY A 48 4.04 -0.25 -9.93
C GLY A 48 5.29 -0.89 -9.33
N GLN A 49 5.24 -1.35 -8.09
CA GLN A 49 6.38 -1.95 -7.39
C GLN A 49 6.92 -3.19 -8.12
N LEU A 50 6.05 -4.06 -8.65
CA LEU A 50 6.45 -5.22 -9.44
C LEU A 50 7.15 -4.80 -10.75
N MET A 51 6.55 -3.85 -11.47
CA MET A 51 7.11 -3.32 -12.72
C MET A 51 8.46 -2.62 -12.50
N PHE A 52 8.55 -1.72 -11.51
CA PHE A 52 9.76 -0.97 -11.20
C PHE A 52 10.87 -1.89 -10.70
N SER A 53 10.56 -2.84 -9.82
CA SER A 53 11.58 -3.77 -9.30
C SER A 53 12.15 -4.66 -10.42
N ALA A 54 11.31 -5.14 -11.34
CA ALA A 54 11.77 -5.91 -12.50
C ALA A 54 12.63 -5.05 -13.44
N THR A 55 12.13 -3.85 -13.79
CA THR A 55 12.78 -2.96 -14.76
C THR A 55 14.11 -2.41 -14.24
N LEU A 56 14.10 -1.80 -13.05
CA LEU A 56 15.30 -1.21 -12.45
C LEU A 56 16.31 -2.28 -12.03
N GLY A 57 15.81 -3.45 -11.61
CA GLY A 57 16.65 -4.58 -11.23
C GLY A 57 17.24 -5.38 -12.40
N LEU A 58 16.85 -5.06 -13.65
CA LEU A 58 17.17 -5.84 -14.84
C LEU A 58 16.84 -7.33 -14.66
N ALA A 59 15.69 -7.60 -14.03
CA ALA A 59 15.24 -8.93 -13.67
C ALA A 59 13.92 -9.27 -14.37
N ARG A 60 13.69 -10.56 -14.64
CA ARG A 60 12.39 -11.03 -15.13
C ARG A 60 11.37 -10.99 -14.00
N GLY A 61 10.36 -10.14 -14.16
CA GLY A 61 9.21 -10.06 -13.25
C GLY A 61 8.33 -11.31 -13.27
N PRO A 62 7.27 -11.34 -12.44
CA PRO A 62 6.30 -12.43 -12.47
C PRO A 62 5.63 -12.57 -13.85
N SER A 63 5.11 -13.77 -14.14
CA SER A 63 4.33 -14.00 -15.35
C SER A 63 3.08 -13.11 -15.39
N ARG A 64 2.57 -12.80 -16.59
CA ARG A 64 1.33 -12.02 -16.74
C ARG A 64 0.17 -12.64 -15.95
N SER A 65 0.04 -13.97 -15.99
CA SER A 65 -1.02 -14.69 -15.26
C SER A 65 -0.92 -14.49 -13.75
N THR A 66 0.29 -14.59 -13.19
CA THR A 66 0.56 -14.37 -11.77
C THR A 66 0.19 -12.95 -11.35
N THR A 67 0.60 -11.94 -12.12
CA THR A 67 0.25 -10.54 -11.84
C THR A 67 -1.26 -10.32 -11.89
N LEU A 68 -1.94 -10.90 -12.87
CA LEU A 68 -3.40 -10.77 -12.97
C LEU A 68 -4.11 -11.42 -11.77
N ILE A 69 -3.66 -12.61 -11.34
CA ILE A 69 -4.20 -13.28 -10.15
C ILE A 69 -3.98 -12.43 -8.90
N GLN A 70 -2.78 -11.88 -8.70
CA GLN A 70 -2.47 -11.01 -7.57
C GLN A 70 -3.40 -9.79 -7.54
N LEU A 71 -3.56 -9.10 -8.67
CA LEU A 71 -4.41 -7.92 -8.75
C LEU A 71 -5.89 -8.27 -8.58
N ALA A 72 -6.35 -9.39 -9.13
CA ALA A 72 -7.72 -9.87 -8.93
C ALA A 72 -7.99 -10.17 -7.46
N LEU A 73 -7.11 -10.92 -6.78
CA LEU A 73 -7.25 -11.22 -5.36
C LEU A 73 -7.15 -9.96 -4.49
N LEU A 74 -6.30 -8.99 -4.84
CA LEU A 74 -6.23 -7.70 -4.16
C LEU A 74 -7.56 -6.94 -4.25
N ASN A 75 -8.17 -6.91 -5.43
CA ASN A 75 -9.48 -6.29 -5.65
C ASN A 75 -10.60 -7.02 -4.89
N VAL A 76 -10.60 -8.36 -4.91
CA VAL A 76 -11.56 -9.18 -4.15
C VAL A 76 -11.41 -8.91 -2.65
N GLY A 77 -10.19 -8.90 -2.12
CA GLY A 77 -9.93 -8.58 -0.71
C GLY A 77 -10.44 -7.19 -0.34
N ALA A 78 -10.13 -6.18 -1.15
CA ALA A 78 -10.60 -4.81 -0.93
C ALA A 78 -12.14 -4.70 -0.98
N ALA A 79 -12.77 -5.33 -1.97
CA ALA A 79 -14.23 -5.35 -2.11
C ALA A 79 -14.91 -6.04 -0.93
N LEU A 80 -14.35 -7.14 -0.42
CA LEU A 80 -14.86 -7.83 0.76
C LEU A 80 -14.68 -7.02 2.05
N VAL A 81 -13.59 -6.27 2.21
CA VAL A 81 -13.43 -5.32 3.34
C VAL A 81 -14.50 -4.23 3.27
N ILE A 82 -14.68 -3.61 2.11
CA ILE A 82 -15.65 -2.52 1.93
C ILE A 82 -17.08 -3.03 2.12
N GLY A 83 -17.45 -4.09 1.40
CA GLY A 83 -18.77 -4.70 1.52
C GLY A 83 -19.05 -5.25 2.92
N GLY A 84 -18.08 -5.96 3.50
CA GLY A 84 -18.19 -6.46 4.87
C GLY A 84 -18.49 -5.36 5.88
N ARG A 85 -17.87 -4.18 5.74
CA ARG A 85 -18.19 -3.03 6.61
C ARG A 85 -19.55 -2.41 6.31
N MET A 86 -19.93 -2.30 5.03
CA MET A 86 -21.19 -1.68 4.60
C MET A 86 -22.42 -2.50 5.00
N TRP A 87 -22.31 -3.83 4.99
CA TRP A 87 -23.38 -4.76 5.36
C TRP A 87 -23.19 -5.38 6.75
N ASP A 88 -22.32 -4.81 7.58
CA ASP A 88 -22.03 -5.26 8.95
C ASP A 88 -21.67 -6.76 9.07
N SER A 89 -21.08 -7.32 8.02
CA SER A 89 -20.64 -8.71 7.97
C SER A 89 -19.18 -8.83 8.43
N ARG A 90 -19.01 -9.16 9.72
CA ARG A 90 -17.68 -9.41 10.32
C ARG A 90 -16.89 -10.48 9.58
N GLY A 91 -17.56 -11.55 9.14
CA GLY A 91 -16.94 -12.65 8.40
C GLY A 91 -16.40 -12.22 7.04
N ALA A 92 -17.21 -11.50 6.24
CA ALA A 92 -16.76 -10.98 4.94
C ALA A 92 -15.62 -9.95 5.11
N PHE A 93 -15.74 -9.07 6.11
CA PHE A 93 -14.71 -8.08 6.42
C PHE A 93 -13.37 -8.75 6.79
N ALA A 94 -13.38 -9.71 7.72
CA ALA A 94 -12.19 -10.43 8.14
C ALA A 94 -11.56 -11.23 6.99
N LEU A 95 -12.37 -11.95 6.22
CA LEU A 95 -11.91 -12.69 5.04
C LEU A 95 -11.25 -11.75 4.02
N GLY A 96 -11.88 -10.61 3.73
CA GLY A 96 -11.34 -9.60 2.83
C GLY A 96 -9.99 -9.06 3.29
N ALA A 97 -9.88 -8.72 4.57
CA ALA A 97 -8.65 -8.25 5.18
C ALA A 97 -7.53 -9.30 5.12
N THR A 98 -7.84 -10.56 5.40
CA THR A 98 -6.90 -11.68 5.28
C THR A 98 -6.43 -11.88 3.84
N ILE A 99 -7.33 -11.95 2.86
CA ILE A 99 -6.99 -12.08 1.44
C ILE A 99 -6.07 -10.94 1.01
N PHE A 100 -6.46 -9.70 1.34
CA PHE A 100 -5.68 -8.51 0.99
C PHE A 100 -4.27 -8.58 1.59
N ALA A 101 -4.14 -8.84 2.89
CA ALA A 101 -2.85 -8.93 3.57
C ALA A 101 -1.98 -10.08 3.03
N SER A 102 -2.57 -11.25 2.74
CA SER A 102 -1.85 -12.38 2.13
C SER A 102 -1.31 -12.04 0.75
N VAL A 103 -2.10 -11.35 -0.08
CA VAL A 103 -1.65 -10.91 -1.41
C VAL A 103 -0.52 -9.90 -1.29
N ILE A 104 -0.63 -8.92 -0.39
CA ILE A 104 0.47 -7.97 -0.11
C ILE A 104 1.73 -8.72 0.31
N GLY A 105 1.63 -9.67 1.24
CA GLY A 105 2.77 -10.50 1.66
C GLY A 105 3.40 -11.26 0.49
N TRP A 106 2.57 -11.85 -0.39
CA TRP A 106 3.04 -12.53 -1.59
C TRP A 106 3.78 -11.60 -2.56
N VAL A 107 3.23 -10.41 -2.82
CA VAL A 107 3.87 -9.38 -3.66
C VAL A 107 5.18 -8.91 -3.03
N MET A 108 5.21 -8.63 -1.73
CA MET A 108 6.41 -8.16 -1.03
C MET A 108 7.52 -9.19 -1.10
N TRP A 109 7.20 -10.48 -0.92
CA TRP A 109 8.15 -11.56 -1.12
C TRP A 109 8.73 -11.57 -2.55
N GLN A 110 7.91 -11.35 -3.58
CA GLN A 110 8.40 -11.29 -4.97
C GLN A 110 9.30 -10.08 -5.22
N VAL A 111 8.87 -8.89 -4.79
CA VAL A 111 9.66 -7.65 -4.90
C VAL A 111 11.04 -7.84 -4.26
N ASP A 112 11.06 -8.42 -3.07
CA ASP A 112 12.28 -8.71 -2.34
C ASP A 112 13.17 -9.74 -3.06
N ARG A 113 12.59 -10.78 -3.68
CA ARG A 113 13.34 -11.70 -4.54
C ARG A 113 13.90 -11.03 -5.80
N LEU A 114 13.16 -10.13 -6.43
CA LEU A 114 13.64 -9.36 -7.58
C LEU A 114 14.87 -8.53 -7.20
N TRP A 115 14.82 -7.83 -6.07
CA TRP A 115 15.95 -7.04 -5.60
C TRP A 115 17.15 -7.88 -5.15
N ARG A 116 16.93 -9.07 -4.56
CA ARG A 116 18.03 -10.00 -4.23
C ARG A 116 18.74 -10.55 -5.47
N ARG A 117 18.01 -10.72 -6.58
CA ARG A 117 18.53 -11.23 -7.85
C ARG A 117 18.97 -10.13 -8.82
N SER A 118 18.76 -8.87 -8.46
CA SER A 118 19.10 -7.72 -9.30
C SER A 118 20.60 -7.67 -9.56
N VAL A 119 20.95 -7.56 -10.84
CA VAL A 119 22.33 -7.27 -11.29
C VAL A 119 22.64 -5.77 -11.23
N ASN A 120 21.61 -4.92 -11.18
CA ASN A 120 21.75 -3.47 -11.07
C ASN A 120 21.50 -2.99 -9.63
N ARG A 121 22.58 -2.90 -8.85
CA ARG A 121 22.51 -2.45 -7.45
C ARG A 121 22.39 -0.94 -7.28
N ARG A 122 22.50 -0.14 -8.36
CA ARG A 122 22.42 1.32 -8.30
C ARG A 122 21.12 1.81 -7.66
N PHE A 123 20.02 1.09 -7.89
CA PHE A 123 18.68 1.44 -7.43
C PHE A 123 18.19 0.59 -6.25
N ALA A 124 19.08 -0.17 -5.60
CA ALA A 124 18.72 -1.08 -4.51
C ALA A 124 18.04 -0.36 -3.33
N ILE A 125 18.25 0.95 -3.17
CA ILE A 125 17.59 1.76 -2.15
C ILE A 125 16.07 1.77 -2.29
N THR A 126 15.54 1.75 -3.53
CA THR A 126 14.09 1.64 -3.80
C THR A 126 13.53 0.33 -3.24
N GLY A 127 14.28 -0.77 -3.34
CA GLY A 127 13.90 -2.05 -2.74
C GLY A 127 13.78 -1.98 -1.21
N THR A 128 14.67 -1.23 -0.54
CA THR A 128 14.55 -1.00 0.92
C THR A 128 13.29 -0.21 1.27
N PHE A 129 12.98 0.85 0.53
CA PHE A 129 11.73 1.59 0.71
C PHE A 129 10.48 0.71 0.52
N TYR A 130 10.46 -0.13 -0.53
CA TYR A 130 9.32 -1.03 -0.77
C TYR A 130 9.15 -2.08 0.34
N ARG A 131 10.25 -2.63 0.86
CA ARG A 131 10.17 -3.55 2.02
C ARG A 131 9.58 -2.88 3.25
N LEU A 132 10.04 -1.67 3.57
CA LEU A 132 9.55 -0.93 4.73
C LEU A 132 8.09 -0.50 4.56
N ALA A 133 7.72 -0.03 3.36
CA ALA A 133 6.33 0.24 3.00
C ALA A 133 5.46 -1.00 3.19
N GLY A 134 5.91 -2.15 2.68
CA GLY A 134 5.24 -3.45 2.81
C GLY A 134 5.02 -3.87 4.25
N ALA A 135 6.04 -3.70 5.11
CA ALA A 135 5.90 -3.94 6.54
C ALA A 135 4.86 -2.99 7.17
N SER A 136 4.89 -1.70 6.81
CA SER A 136 3.93 -0.72 7.32
C SER A 136 2.48 -1.06 6.97
N ILE A 137 2.17 -1.45 5.72
CA ILE A 137 0.81 -1.86 5.38
C ILE A 137 0.38 -3.15 6.07
N LEU A 138 1.27 -4.13 6.25
CA LEU A 138 0.88 -5.38 6.93
C LEU A 138 0.54 -5.14 8.40
N ILE A 139 1.32 -4.31 9.09
CA ILE A 139 1.03 -3.89 10.48
C ILE A 139 -0.23 -3.02 10.50
N GLY A 140 -0.31 -2.01 9.63
CA GLY A 140 -1.43 -1.10 9.55
C GLY A 140 -2.75 -1.81 9.20
N ALA A 141 -2.74 -2.77 8.28
CA ALA A 141 -3.91 -3.56 7.90
C ALA A 141 -4.35 -4.49 9.03
N THR A 142 -3.43 -5.06 9.80
CA THR A 142 -3.75 -5.86 10.99
C THR A 142 -4.47 -5.01 12.04
N ILE A 143 -3.96 -3.80 12.32
CA ILE A 143 -4.62 -2.85 13.23
C ILE A 143 -5.98 -2.42 12.67
N GLY A 144 -6.07 -2.15 11.37
CA GLY A 144 -7.32 -1.80 10.69
C GLY A 144 -8.37 -2.90 10.77
N ALA A 145 -7.95 -4.16 10.64
CA ALA A 145 -8.81 -5.32 10.79
C ALA A 145 -9.33 -5.44 12.23
N ALA A 146 -8.45 -5.28 13.23
CA ALA A 146 -8.81 -5.27 14.64
C ALA A 146 -9.81 -4.15 14.98
N LEU A 147 -9.60 -2.94 14.46
CA LEU A 147 -10.55 -1.83 14.56
C LEU A 147 -11.91 -2.18 13.95
N GLY A 148 -11.92 -2.77 12.76
CA GLY A 148 -13.14 -3.08 12.03
C GLY A 148 -13.98 -4.21 12.61
N ILE A 149 -13.37 -5.16 13.34
CA ILE A 149 -14.10 -6.22 14.06
C ILE A 149 -14.51 -5.81 15.48
N GLY A 150 -14.14 -4.61 15.93
CA GLY A 150 -14.46 -4.10 17.26
C GLY A 150 -13.60 -4.68 18.37
N ALA A 151 -12.30 -4.88 18.14
CA ALA A 151 -11.38 -5.42 19.14
C ALA A 151 -10.93 -4.42 20.23
N PHE A 152 -11.37 -3.16 20.14
CA PHE A 152 -11.02 -2.09 21.08
C PHE A 152 -12.31 -1.47 21.62
N ASP A 153 -12.62 -1.75 22.90
CA ASP A 153 -13.88 -1.37 23.52
C ASP A 153 -13.88 0.07 24.08
N ASP A 154 -12.71 0.62 24.41
CA ASP A 154 -12.57 1.98 24.92
C ASP A 154 -12.26 3.00 23.82
N ALA A 155 -12.87 4.19 23.93
CA ALA A 155 -12.78 5.24 22.92
C ALA A 155 -11.34 5.77 22.73
N SER A 156 -10.54 5.85 23.80
CA SER A 156 -9.15 6.29 23.75
C SER A 156 -8.27 5.36 22.91
N SER A 157 -8.32 4.06 23.20
CA SER A 157 -7.59 3.02 22.49
C SER A 157 -8.04 2.95 21.03
N TYR A 158 -9.33 3.06 20.77
CA TYR A 158 -9.84 3.14 19.40
C TYR A 158 -9.22 4.32 18.62
N LEU A 159 -9.20 5.52 19.19
CA LEU A 159 -8.65 6.72 18.54
C LEU A 159 -7.13 6.65 18.36
N GLU A 160 -6.41 6.12 19.35
CA GLU A 160 -4.96 5.89 19.27
C GLU A 160 -4.66 4.90 18.14
N ARG A 161 -5.27 3.72 18.16
CA ARG A 161 -5.06 2.65 17.17
C ARG A 161 -5.48 3.09 15.78
N ARG A 162 -6.55 3.88 15.66
CA ARG A 162 -6.96 4.50 14.39
C ARG A 162 -5.88 5.46 13.87
N SER A 163 -5.27 6.26 14.74
CA SER A 163 -4.19 7.19 14.37
C SER A 163 -2.95 6.44 13.90
N VAL A 164 -2.55 5.38 14.60
CA VAL A 164 -1.45 4.48 14.20
C VAL A 164 -1.74 3.82 12.86
N HIS A 165 -2.94 3.28 12.68
CA HIS A 165 -3.39 2.70 11.41
C HIS A 165 -3.27 3.70 10.25
N MET A 166 -3.71 4.94 10.44
CA MET A 166 -3.61 5.99 9.44
C MET A 166 -2.15 6.33 9.13
N ALA A 167 -1.30 6.53 10.14
CA ALA A 167 0.11 6.84 9.95
C ALA A 167 0.84 5.74 9.15
N LEU A 168 0.65 4.48 9.54
CA LEU A 168 1.27 3.34 8.88
C LEU A 168 0.84 3.18 7.42
N ASN A 169 -0.43 3.42 7.09
CA ASN A 169 -0.91 3.24 5.72
C ASN A 169 -0.69 4.48 4.84
N VAL A 170 -0.80 5.69 5.38
CA VAL A 170 -0.61 6.91 4.59
C VAL A 170 0.87 7.24 4.45
N LEU A 171 1.59 7.38 5.57
CA LEU A 171 3.01 7.76 5.54
C LEU A 171 3.90 6.55 5.28
N GLY A 172 3.59 5.41 5.88
CA GLY A 172 4.34 4.17 5.69
C GLY A 172 4.12 3.56 4.31
N TRP A 173 2.92 3.07 4.02
CA TRP A 173 2.67 2.37 2.77
C TRP A 173 2.73 3.27 1.54
N ALA A 174 1.87 4.30 1.47
CA ALA A 174 1.85 5.19 0.31
C ALA A 174 3.09 6.10 0.28
N GLY A 175 3.41 6.77 1.39
CA GLY A 175 4.52 7.71 1.47
C GLY A 175 5.88 7.09 1.16
N LEU A 176 6.28 6.00 1.84
CA LEU A 176 7.58 5.35 1.56
C LEU A 176 7.64 4.78 0.15
N THR A 177 6.52 4.26 -0.39
CA THR A 177 6.49 3.80 -1.79
C THR A 177 6.74 4.96 -2.76
N VAL A 178 6.04 6.07 -2.59
CA VAL A 178 6.16 7.25 -3.45
C VAL A 178 7.58 7.81 -3.39
N VAL A 179 8.11 8.03 -2.18
CA VAL A 179 9.47 8.56 -2.01
C VAL A 179 10.53 7.60 -2.54
N GLY A 180 10.42 6.30 -2.25
CA GLY A 180 11.35 5.29 -2.73
C GLY A 180 11.39 5.17 -4.25
N THR A 181 10.25 5.42 -4.90
CA THR A 181 10.14 5.46 -6.37
C THR A 181 10.69 6.78 -6.92
N ALA A 182 10.33 7.91 -6.31
CA ALA A 182 10.73 9.25 -6.73
C ALA A 182 12.24 9.46 -6.65
N ILE A 183 12.91 9.01 -5.58
CA ILE A 183 14.38 9.13 -5.46
C ILE A 183 15.13 8.50 -6.65
N THR A 184 14.54 7.47 -7.26
CA THR A 184 15.12 6.80 -8.42
C THR A 184 14.64 7.37 -9.75
N LEU A 185 13.35 7.66 -9.91
CA LEU A 185 12.78 8.08 -11.20
C LEU A 185 12.82 9.59 -11.43
N LEU A 186 12.68 10.39 -10.38
CA LEU A 186 12.59 11.85 -10.51
C LEU A 186 13.83 12.44 -11.18
N PRO A 187 15.08 11.98 -10.92
CA PRO A 187 16.24 12.46 -11.66
C PRO A 187 16.14 12.21 -13.18
N THR A 188 15.56 11.08 -13.59
CA THR A 188 15.33 10.77 -15.00
C THR A 188 14.28 11.69 -15.61
N ILE A 189 13.15 11.89 -14.93
CA ILE A 189 12.06 12.78 -15.39
C ILE A 189 12.56 14.23 -15.52
N LEU A 190 13.31 14.70 -14.53
CA LEU A 190 13.84 16.06 -14.48
C LEU A 190 15.14 16.23 -15.30
N HIS A 191 15.65 15.17 -15.94
CA HIS A 191 16.92 15.18 -16.67
C HIS A 191 18.13 15.67 -15.85
N VAL A 192 18.14 15.36 -14.54
CA VAL A 192 19.24 15.68 -13.62
C VAL A 192 19.98 14.42 -13.17
N ARG A 193 21.19 14.60 -12.63
CA ARG A 193 21.99 13.48 -12.13
C ARG A 193 21.35 12.88 -10.88
N ALA A 194 21.14 11.57 -10.90
CA ALA A 194 20.68 10.83 -9.72
C ALA A 194 21.65 11.02 -8.54
N PRO A 195 21.13 11.14 -7.30
CA PRO A 195 21.97 11.31 -6.12
C PRO A 195 22.86 10.07 -5.93
N LYS A 196 24.06 10.29 -5.36
CA LYS A 196 24.93 9.17 -4.96
C LYS A 196 24.25 8.41 -3.83
N LEU A 197 24.32 7.08 -3.84
CA LEU A 197 23.71 6.22 -2.81
C LEU A 197 24.07 6.66 -1.38
N ARG A 198 25.31 7.07 -1.14
CA ARG A 198 25.77 7.57 0.17
C ARG A 198 24.95 8.74 0.73
N ALA A 199 24.40 9.59 -0.14
CA ALA A 199 23.63 10.76 0.27
C ALA A 199 22.19 10.40 0.68
N VAL A 200 21.66 9.30 0.16
CA VAL A 200 20.26 8.88 0.37
C VAL A 200 20.12 7.57 1.16
N ARG A 201 21.22 6.90 1.50
CA ARG A 201 21.21 5.58 2.17
C ARG A 201 20.46 5.57 3.51
N ALA A 202 20.48 6.69 4.23
CA ALA A 202 19.84 6.82 5.53
C ALA A 202 18.34 7.14 5.41
N ALA A 203 17.89 7.67 4.26
CA ALA A 203 16.53 8.15 4.07
C ALA A 203 15.43 7.14 4.45
N PRO A 204 15.43 5.88 3.97
CA PRO A 204 14.35 4.94 4.33
C PRO A 204 14.30 4.67 5.83
N TRP A 205 15.45 4.62 6.50
CA TRP A 205 15.54 4.37 7.94
C TRP A 205 15.12 5.58 8.76
N LEU A 206 15.53 6.78 8.37
CA LEU A 206 15.12 8.02 9.03
C LEU A 206 13.61 8.24 8.91
N MET A 207 13.03 8.01 7.73
CA MET A 207 11.59 8.14 7.52
C MET A 207 10.81 7.07 8.29
N SER A 208 11.30 5.83 8.34
CA SER A 208 10.67 4.76 9.12
C SER A 208 10.81 4.99 10.62
N GLY A 209 11.93 5.56 11.09
CA GLY A 209 12.13 5.96 12.47
C GLY A 209 11.19 7.09 12.87
N GLY A 210 11.04 8.12 12.04
CA GLY A 210 10.07 9.19 12.24
C GLY A 210 8.63 8.68 12.24
N LEU A 211 8.30 7.73 11.35
CA LEU A 211 7.01 7.04 11.34
C LEU A 211 6.77 6.26 12.64
N ALA A 212 7.78 5.53 13.14
CA ALA A 212 7.67 4.78 14.38
C ALA A 212 7.42 5.71 15.58
N LEU A 213 8.14 6.84 15.68
CA LEU A 213 7.92 7.86 16.70
C LEU A 213 6.49 8.41 16.65
N LEU A 214 6.02 8.81 15.45
CA LEU A 214 4.64 9.28 15.28
C LEU A 214 3.59 8.22 15.64
N ALA A 215 3.91 6.93 15.45
CA ALA A 215 3.01 5.82 15.77
C ALA A 215 3.02 5.47 17.27
N THR A 216 4.02 5.89 18.04
CA THR A 216 4.11 5.59 19.48
C THR A 216 3.82 6.79 20.39
N GLY A 217 3.76 8.01 19.83
CA GLY A 217 3.58 9.25 20.58
C GLY A 217 4.90 9.92 20.93
#